data_AF-A0A914CVC8-F1
#
_entry.id   AF-A0A914CVC8-F1
#
_cell.length_a   1.000
_cell.length_b   1.000
_cell.length_c   1.000
_cell.angle_alpha   90.00
_cell.angle_beta   90.00
_cell.angle_gamma   90.00
#
_symmetry.space_group_name_H-M   'P 1'
#
loop_
_entity.id
_entity.type
_entity.pdbx_description
1 polymer ?
#
loop_
_entity_poly.entity_id
_entity_poly.type
_entity_poly.pdbx_seq_one_letter_code
_entity_poly.pdbx_strand_id
1 'polypeptide(L)'
;MLTPVKDIGHDVKELVRIRKEHEDTIFKRRNIKPRIEFYTNSQYIKVYCADRQAYLNKNGPRCKCIEQEKHLNQSLRKVPKDEKLFNPRLINDEFTPQIMEWVSTEYKCAPCLRSSTKMIATSDFLFIFGGSNPNMSKNSKSALQDVHRFNILTRKWTKLNVDNIPASLICFSTCWNPNPSDTNLVGYIYGGAYDSEGIQMSNELYKFLIDSDGGISFEKVHVENKPSPRCGSAMIMNKTGKLYLIGGADEKGYLCDVWVLDMKMGKLSWKEIKHGCLLKGRYMHEVMLIYDKIFLIAGGDGDWSAPLDKIDVFDIKTQKFIQINTLSDENHGYPHPRQFLSAVIDGTDAYIIGGLAYIKSEQGPASSNMADTKIFSDIWKLSQIIIDGEIFYKWNKMSTSLKMALFFHASAITPEGCVYNFGGCIDAKFMYPSNKLQRFWINPPTLKQISMFKALSNNPSLIEQIQDLRQSLSMKLIRGH
;
A
#
# COMPACT_ATOMS: atom_id res chain seq x y z
N MET A 1 -11.73 23.99 -25.84
CA MET A 1 -10.50 23.65 -26.58
C MET A 1 -9.32 23.95 -25.66
N LEU A 2 -8.58 22.93 -25.23
CA LEU A 2 -7.33 23.10 -24.46
C LEU A 2 -6.22 22.42 -25.27
N THR A 3 -5.22 23.21 -25.63
CA THR A 3 -4.07 22.84 -26.45
C THR A 3 -3.07 21.98 -25.65
N PRO A 4 -2.34 21.06 -26.31
CA PRO A 4 -1.35 20.21 -25.65
C PRO A 4 -0.04 20.99 -25.43
N VAL A 5 0.43 21.05 -24.19
CA VAL A 5 1.73 21.63 -23.86
C VAL A 5 2.83 20.69 -24.37
N LYS A 6 3.52 21.12 -25.43
CA LYS A 6 4.83 20.63 -25.84
C LYS A 6 5.91 21.26 -24.94
N ASP A 7 7.03 20.55 -24.81
CA ASP A 7 8.31 20.92 -24.18
C ASP A 7 8.48 20.77 -22.66
N ILE A 8 8.98 19.58 -22.28
CA ILE A 8 9.53 19.24 -20.97
C ILE A 8 10.94 19.86 -20.76
N GLY A 9 11.58 20.38 -21.83
CA GLY A 9 12.95 20.91 -21.77
C GLY A 9 13.11 22.24 -21.02
N HIS A 10 12.06 23.06 -20.94
CA HIS A 10 12.11 24.36 -20.26
C HIS A 10 11.99 24.22 -18.73
N ASP A 11 11.28 23.20 -18.25
CA ASP A 11 11.07 22.92 -16.83
C ASP A 11 12.36 22.43 -16.15
N VAL A 12 13.16 21.61 -16.83
CA VAL A 12 14.42 21.09 -16.25
C VAL A 12 15.46 22.19 -16.05
N LYS A 13 15.60 23.13 -17.00
CA LYS A 13 16.54 24.26 -16.86
C LYS A 13 16.11 25.22 -15.75
N GLU A 14 14.81 25.46 -15.60
CA GLU A 14 14.28 26.31 -14.53
C GLU A 14 14.42 25.65 -13.14
N LEU A 15 14.20 24.34 -13.04
CA LEU A 15 14.43 23.57 -11.81
C LEU A 15 15.91 23.54 -11.41
N VAL A 16 16.83 23.45 -12.37
CA VAL A 16 18.28 23.55 -12.13
C VAL A 16 18.68 24.97 -11.70
N ARG A 17 18.08 26.01 -12.26
CA ARG A 17 18.30 27.42 -11.86
C ARG A 17 17.83 27.67 -10.43
N ILE A 18 16.60 27.25 -10.09
CA ILE A 18 16.00 27.39 -8.75
C ILE A 18 16.83 26.64 -7.70
N ARG A 19 17.34 25.45 -8.03
CA ARG A 19 18.26 24.70 -7.16
C ARG A 19 19.53 25.49 -6.88
N LYS A 20 20.14 26.08 -7.91
CA LYS A 20 21.40 26.82 -7.79
C LYS A 20 21.24 28.13 -7.00
N GLU A 21 20.18 28.90 -7.27
CA GLU A 21 19.88 30.16 -6.55
C GLU A 21 19.60 29.95 -5.05
N HIS A 22 18.99 28.81 -4.67
CA HIS A 22 18.66 28.51 -3.27
C HIS A 22 19.75 27.80 -2.48
N GLU A 23 20.61 27.00 -3.12
CA GLU A 23 21.86 26.51 -2.50
C GLU A 23 22.70 27.71 -2.00
N ASP A 24 22.67 28.84 -2.71
CA ASP A 24 23.46 30.03 -2.39
C ASP A 24 22.90 30.95 -1.28
N THR A 25 21.58 30.97 -1.02
CA THR A 25 20.98 31.98 -0.12
C THR A 25 20.60 31.49 1.28
N ILE A 26 20.30 30.20 1.48
CA ILE A 26 19.83 29.67 2.79
C ILE A 26 20.82 28.66 3.40
N PHE A 27 21.54 27.90 2.56
CA PHE A 27 22.25 26.69 3.02
C PHE A 27 23.78 26.85 3.17
N LYS A 28 24.39 27.85 2.52
CA LYS A 28 25.80 28.22 2.74
C LYS A 28 26.14 28.59 4.19
N ARG A 29 25.16 29.09 4.97
CA ARG A 29 25.38 29.46 6.38
C ARG A 29 25.45 28.26 7.35
N ARG A 30 25.08 27.04 6.93
CA ARG A 30 24.95 25.89 7.85
C ARG A 30 25.62 24.59 7.40
N ASN A 31 26.27 24.57 6.23
CA ASN A 31 27.06 23.43 5.75
C ASN A 31 26.30 22.08 5.69
N ILE A 32 25.00 22.12 5.36
CA ILE A 32 24.13 20.93 5.21
C ILE A 32 23.73 20.79 3.74
N LYS A 33 23.87 19.58 3.17
CA LYS A 33 23.40 19.27 1.81
C LYS A 33 21.91 18.88 1.83
N PRO A 34 21.00 19.63 1.19
CA PRO A 34 19.58 19.29 1.15
C PRO A 34 19.29 18.15 0.15
N ARG A 35 18.23 17.37 0.42
CA ARG A 35 17.61 16.46 -0.57
C ARG A 35 16.37 17.14 -1.12
N ILE A 36 16.33 17.37 -2.43
CA ILE A 36 15.26 18.10 -3.12
C ILE A 36 14.53 17.13 -4.04
N GLU A 37 13.21 17.02 -3.89
CA GLU A 37 12.37 16.16 -4.73
C GLU A 37 11.39 17.04 -5.51
N PHE A 38 11.42 16.91 -6.84
CA PHE A 38 10.59 17.70 -7.76
C PHE A 38 9.37 16.89 -8.18
N TYR A 39 8.18 17.47 -8.01
CA TYR A 39 6.95 16.93 -8.55
C TYR A 39 6.52 17.80 -9.74
N THR A 40 6.30 17.16 -10.89
CA THR A 40 6.10 17.86 -12.16
C THR A 40 4.73 18.54 -12.28
N ASN A 41 3.78 18.29 -11.38
CA ASN A 41 2.40 18.85 -11.47
C ASN A 41 1.92 19.67 -10.26
N SER A 42 2.75 19.92 -9.25
CA SER A 42 2.40 20.82 -8.15
C SER A 42 2.95 22.23 -8.41
N GLN A 43 2.19 23.26 -8.06
CA GLN A 43 2.71 24.64 -7.94
C GLN A 43 3.79 24.77 -6.85
N TYR A 44 4.14 23.67 -6.17
CA TYR A 44 5.01 23.62 -5.01
C TYR A 44 6.16 22.60 -5.21
N ILE A 45 7.37 22.94 -4.78
CA ILE A 45 8.53 22.04 -4.68
C ILE A 45 8.69 21.62 -3.22
N LYS A 46 8.88 20.32 -2.96
CA LYS A 46 9.05 19.79 -1.61
C LYS A 46 10.55 19.65 -1.32
N VAL A 47 11.01 20.28 -0.24
CA VAL A 47 12.43 20.25 0.17
C VAL A 47 12.54 19.58 1.53
N TYR A 48 13.47 18.63 1.65
CA TYR A 48 13.80 17.95 2.90
C TYR A 48 15.15 18.47 3.43
N CYS A 49 15.17 18.88 4.69
CA CYS A 49 16.40 19.23 5.40
C CYS A 49 16.37 18.62 6.79
N ALA A 50 17.18 17.58 7.01
CA ALA A 50 17.55 16.85 8.25
C ALA A 50 16.41 16.39 9.20
N ASP A 51 15.31 17.12 9.29
CA ASP A 51 14.19 16.93 10.22
C ASP A 51 13.02 17.92 9.92
N ARG A 52 13.07 18.70 8.84
CA ARG A 52 12.03 19.66 8.44
C ARG A 52 11.61 19.50 6.98
N GLN A 53 10.31 19.65 6.73
CA GLN A 53 9.71 19.72 5.40
C GLN A 53 9.31 21.17 5.09
N ALA A 54 9.67 21.65 3.90
CA ALA A 54 9.24 22.96 3.39
C ALA A 54 8.62 22.82 1.99
N TYR A 55 7.65 23.68 1.69
CA TYR A 55 6.98 23.78 0.39
C TYR A 55 7.31 25.12 -0.26
N LEU A 56 7.87 25.11 -1.47
CA LEU A 56 8.26 26.32 -2.22
C LEU A 56 7.35 26.55 -3.41
N ASN A 57 6.71 27.71 -3.52
CA ASN A 57 5.85 28.03 -4.67
C ASN A 57 6.70 28.39 -5.91
N LYS A 58 6.41 27.76 -7.06
CA LYS A 58 7.11 27.95 -8.34
C LYS A 58 7.06 29.39 -8.89
N ASN A 59 6.07 30.20 -8.49
CA ASN A 59 5.79 31.51 -9.08
C ASN A 59 6.00 32.71 -8.13
N GLY A 60 6.62 32.53 -6.96
CA GLY A 60 6.74 33.57 -5.93
C GLY A 60 8.19 33.89 -5.53
N PRO A 61 8.59 35.17 -5.37
CA PRO A 61 9.98 35.54 -5.01
C PRO A 61 10.31 35.35 -3.52
N ARG A 62 9.50 34.62 -2.73
CA ARG A 62 9.73 34.46 -1.27
C ARG A 62 9.31 33.09 -0.76
N CYS A 63 10.25 32.39 -0.13
CA CYS A 63 9.98 31.26 0.76
C CYS A 63 8.97 31.68 1.83
N LYS A 64 7.74 31.14 1.80
CA LYS A 64 6.94 31.09 3.02
C LYS A 64 7.39 29.86 3.80
N CYS A 65 8.33 30.03 4.73
CA CYS A 65 8.28 29.19 5.93
C CYS A 65 6.92 29.45 6.55
N ILE A 66 6.05 28.44 6.60
CA ILE A 66 4.84 28.51 7.41
C ILE A 66 5.32 28.49 8.86
N GLU A 67 5.69 29.65 9.39
CA GLU A 67 5.80 29.86 10.84
C GLU A 67 4.38 29.83 11.40
N GLN A 68 3.94 28.65 11.84
CA GLN A 68 2.70 28.50 12.61
C GLN A 68 2.86 28.88 14.10
N GLU A 69 3.85 29.71 14.45
CA GLU A 69 4.16 30.09 15.83
C GLU A 69 4.26 31.60 16.02
N LYS A 70 3.13 32.32 15.98
CA LYS A 70 3.06 33.66 16.64
C LYS A 70 1.83 33.92 17.50
N HIS A 71 0.79 33.07 17.45
CA HIS A 71 -0.39 33.24 18.34
C HIS A 71 -0.44 32.29 19.55
N LEU A 72 0.58 31.45 19.76
CA LEU A 72 0.62 30.51 20.91
C LEU A 72 1.58 30.93 22.04
N ASN A 73 2.12 32.15 22.02
CA ASN A 73 3.18 32.58 22.95
C ASN A 73 2.74 33.45 24.14
N GLN A 74 1.43 33.58 24.41
CA GLN A 74 0.96 34.27 25.62
C GLN A 74 0.49 33.33 26.75
N SER A 75 0.33 32.02 26.49
CA SER A 75 -0.21 31.07 27.48
C SER A 75 0.79 30.05 28.04
N LEU A 76 2.00 29.95 27.48
CA LEU A 76 3.01 28.96 27.89
C LEU A 76 4.14 29.60 28.71
N ARG A 77 3.80 30.29 29.79
CA ARG A 77 4.78 30.62 30.85
C ARG A 77 4.57 29.69 32.04
N LYS A 78 5.17 28.50 31.94
CA LYS A 78 5.65 27.59 33.01
C LYS A 78 5.73 26.16 32.46
N VAL A 79 6.69 25.91 31.57
CA VAL A 79 7.18 24.54 31.33
C VAL A 79 8.66 24.55 31.72
N PRO A 80 9.10 23.70 32.67
CA PRO A 80 10.51 23.60 33.03
C PRO A 80 11.35 23.26 31.80
N LYS A 81 12.48 23.94 31.64
CA LYS A 81 13.48 23.62 30.62
C LYS A 81 14.21 22.32 31.01
N ASP A 82 13.58 21.18 30.80
CA ASP A 82 14.29 19.90 30.82
C ASP A 82 14.75 19.57 29.39
N GLU A 83 16.02 19.86 29.09
CA GLU A 83 16.72 19.52 27.84
C GLU A 83 16.85 18.00 27.58
N LYS A 84 16.17 17.14 28.35
CA LYS A 84 16.18 15.68 28.20
C LYS A 84 15.09 15.11 27.28
N LEU A 85 14.26 15.96 26.65
CA LEU A 85 13.06 15.50 25.92
C LEU A 85 13.29 15.07 24.46
N PHE A 86 14.46 15.33 23.87
CA PHE A 86 14.81 14.82 22.53
C PHE A 86 15.93 13.79 22.64
N ASN A 87 15.55 12.53 22.82
CA ASN A 87 16.47 11.41 22.72
C ASN A 87 16.48 10.92 21.25
N PRO A 88 17.56 11.11 20.48
CA PRO A 88 17.64 10.65 19.09
C PRO A 88 17.48 9.13 18.94
N ARG A 89 17.59 8.35 20.02
CA ARG A 89 17.23 6.91 20.02
C ARG A 89 15.74 6.65 19.75
N LEU A 90 14.84 7.54 20.19
CA LEU A 90 13.39 7.38 19.98
C LEU A 90 13.00 7.42 18.50
N ILE A 91 13.73 8.18 17.68
CA ILE A 91 13.49 8.30 16.24
C ILE A 91 13.90 7.01 15.51
N ASN A 92 15.01 6.39 15.91
CA ASN A 92 15.49 5.13 15.32
C ASN A 92 14.56 3.94 15.64
N ASP A 93 13.93 3.93 16.81
CA ASP A 93 12.98 2.87 17.20
C ASP A 93 11.69 2.90 16.37
N GLU A 94 11.31 4.06 15.80
CA GLU A 94 10.12 4.18 14.94
C GLU A 94 10.34 3.59 13.54
N PHE A 95 11.56 3.60 12.99
CA PHE A 95 11.88 2.92 11.72
C PHE A 95 12.03 1.40 11.85
N THR A 96 12.14 0.90 13.07
CA THR A 96 12.16 -0.53 13.35
C THR A 96 10.72 -1.06 13.39
N PRO A 97 10.36 -2.13 12.64
CA PRO A 97 9.06 -2.74 12.65
C PRO A 97 8.66 -3.14 14.05
N GLN A 98 7.48 -2.67 14.46
CA GLN A 98 6.90 -2.91 15.76
C GLN A 98 5.69 -3.82 15.58
N ILE A 99 5.64 -4.92 16.34
CA ILE A 99 4.39 -5.65 16.55
C ILE A 99 3.53 -4.76 17.43
N MET A 100 2.31 -4.49 16.99
CA MET A 100 1.34 -3.80 17.82
C MET A 100 0.62 -4.83 18.68
N GLU A 101 0.87 -4.77 19.99
CA GLU A 101 0.19 -5.60 20.97
C GLU A 101 -1.13 -4.95 21.41
N TRP A 102 -2.15 -5.79 21.59
CA TRP A 102 -3.51 -5.39 21.94
C TRP A 102 -3.69 -5.35 23.44
N VAL A 103 -4.50 -4.42 23.94
CA VAL A 103 -4.97 -4.47 25.34
C VAL A 103 -6.01 -5.60 25.45
N SER A 104 -5.85 -6.50 26.41
CA SER A 104 -6.50 -7.82 26.49
C SER A 104 -8.02 -7.80 26.70
N THR A 105 -8.66 -6.64 26.87
CA THR A 105 -10.11 -6.51 27.10
C THR A 105 -10.92 -6.38 25.80
N GLU A 106 -10.28 -6.28 24.63
CA GLU A 106 -10.91 -5.91 23.33
C GLU A 106 -11.05 -7.07 22.32
N TYR A 107 -10.76 -8.32 22.69
CA TYR A 107 -10.78 -9.49 21.79
C TYR A 107 -12.11 -9.71 21.05
N LYS A 108 -13.24 -9.20 21.54
CA LYS A 108 -14.55 -9.35 20.86
C LYS A 108 -14.68 -8.52 19.58
N CYS A 109 -13.96 -7.40 19.47
CA CYS A 109 -14.06 -6.48 18.32
C CYS A 109 -12.89 -6.64 17.34
N ALA A 110 -11.79 -7.26 17.78
CA ALA A 110 -10.65 -7.56 16.93
C ALA A 110 -10.99 -8.65 15.88
N PRO A 111 -10.43 -8.56 14.67
CA PRO A 111 -10.56 -9.60 13.66
C PRO A 111 -9.93 -10.93 14.13
N CYS A 112 -10.60 -12.03 13.79
CA CYS A 112 -10.07 -13.38 13.97
C CYS A 112 -8.82 -13.64 13.11
N LEU A 113 -8.12 -14.75 13.41
CA LEU A 113 -7.00 -15.24 12.59
C LEU A 113 -7.47 -15.40 11.13
N ARG A 114 -6.74 -14.83 10.18
CA ARG A 114 -7.12 -14.90 8.77
C ARG A 114 -5.96 -14.72 7.79
N SER A 115 -6.10 -15.35 6.63
CA SER A 115 -5.24 -15.16 5.45
C SER A 115 -6.06 -14.63 4.27
N SER A 116 -5.40 -14.16 3.22
CA SER A 116 -6.01 -13.73 1.95
C SER A 116 -7.03 -12.59 2.10
N THR A 117 -6.91 -11.83 3.19
CA THR A 117 -7.70 -10.63 3.45
C THR A 117 -7.16 -9.44 2.65
N LYS A 118 -7.93 -8.37 2.53
CA LYS A 118 -7.43 -7.09 1.99
C LYS A 118 -7.50 -6.02 3.07
N MET A 119 -6.54 -5.11 3.00
CA MET A 119 -6.45 -3.98 3.93
C MET A 119 -6.37 -2.68 3.14
N ILE A 120 -7.11 -1.68 3.62
CA ILE A 120 -7.10 -0.32 3.08
C ILE A 120 -6.75 0.62 4.21
N ALA A 121 -5.88 1.59 3.95
CA ALA A 121 -5.50 2.60 4.93
C ALA A 121 -6.01 3.99 4.51
N THR A 122 -6.52 4.73 5.48
CA THR A 122 -6.73 6.18 5.41
C THR A 122 -5.76 6.87 6.37
N SER A 123 -5.86 8.19 6.53
CA SER A 123 -5.14 8.92 7.58
C SER A 123 -5.52 8.45 8.99
N ASP A 124 -6.77 8.05 9.18
CA ASP A 124 -7.36 7.82 10.50
C ASP A 124 -7.56 6.35 10.82
N PHE A 125 -7.86 5.54 9.79
CA PHE A 125 -8.34 4.18 9.95
C PHE A 125 -7.63 3.18 9.04
N LEU A 126 -7.54 1.94 9.51
CA LEU A 126 -7.36 0.78 8.63
C LEU A 126 -8.69 0.05 8.51
N PHE A 127 -9.01 -0.44 7.32
CA PHE A 127 -10.17 -1.30 7.07
C PHE A 127 -9.67 -2.65 6.62
N ILE A 128 -10.18 -3.72 7.23
CA ILE A 128 -9.89 -5.10 6.87
C ILE A 128 -11.21 -5.81 6.61
N PHE A 129 -11.29 -6.50 5.49
CA PHE A 129 -12.47 -7.29 5.15
C PHE A 129 -12.07 -8.50 4.30
N GLY A 130 -12.86 -9.55 4.43
CA GLY A 130 -12.60 -10.79 3.72
C GLY A 130 -11.49 -11.64 4.31
N GLY A 131 -11.05 -12.59 3.49
CA GLY A 131 -10.06 -13.60 3.82
C GLY A 131 -10.68 -14.94 4.17
N SER A 132 -9.83 -15.86 4.57
CA SER A 132 -10.20 -17.19 5.04
C SER A 132 -9.61 -17.47 6.42
N ASN A 133 -10.34 -18.25 7.21
CA ASN A 133 -9.84 -18.84 8.45
C ASN A 133 -10.01 -20.37 8.41
N PRO A 134 -8.94 -21.15 8.14
CA PRO A 134 -9.00 -22.61 8.09
C PRO A 134 -9.34 -23.26 9.44
N ASN A 135 -9.20 -22.52 10.56
CA ASN A 135 -9.47 -23.03 11.90
C ASN A 135 -10.92 -22.82 12.35
N MET A 136 -11.81 -22.40 11.44
CA MET A 136 -13.25 -22.37 11.70
C MET A 136 -13.79 -23.81 11.82
N SER A 137 -14.86 -24.01 12.61
CA SER A 137 -15.40 -25.35 12.86
C SER A 137 -15.74 -26.10 11.57
N LYS A 138 -15.73 -27.44 11.56
CA LYS A 138 -16.07 -28.26 10.38
C LYS A 138 -17.44 -27.95 9.74
N ASN A 139 -18.33 -27.28 10.49
CA ASN A 139 -19.66 -26.86 10.03
C ASN A 139 -19.73 -25.37 9.65
N SER A 140 -18.60 -24.65 9.69
CA SER A 140 -18.51 -23.22 9.42
C SER A 140 -17.68 -22.97 8.16
N LYS A 141 -18.19 -22.06 7.32
CA LYS A 141 -17.49 -21.57 6.14
C LYS A 141 -16.16 -20.93 6.55
N SER A 142 -15.09 -21.25 5.84
CA SER A 142 -13.77 -20.65 6.01
C SER A 142 -13.73 -19.23 5.46
N ALA A 143 -14.53 -18.90 4.43
CA ALA A 143 -14.63 -17.55 3.89
C ALA A 143 -15.26 -16.57 4.90
N LEU A 144 -14.59 -15.45 5.13
CA LEU A 144 -15.01 -14.42 6.06
C LEU A 144 -15.76 -13.31 5.32
N GLN A 145 -16.95 -12.96 5.82
CA GLN A 145 -17.78 -11.87 5.31
C GLN A 145 -18.03 -10.84 6.43
N ASP A 146 -16.93 -10.34 6.99
CA ASP A 146 -16.95 -9.32 8.03
C ASP A 146 -16.05 -8.14 7.66
N VAL A 147 -16.31 -7.00 8.31
CA VAL A 147 -15.55 -5.78 8.15
C VAL A 147 -15.09 -5.31 9.53
N HIS A 148 -13.79 -5.09 9.65
CA HIS A 148 -13.18 -4.53 10.84
C HIS A 148 -12.50 -3.21 10.50
N ARG A 149 -12.69 -2.22 11.36
CA ARG A 149 -12.03 -0.92 11.30
C ARG A 149 -11.08 -0.78 12.48
N PHE A 150 -9.86 -0.35 12.21
CA PHE A 150 -8.86 -0.05 13.22
C PHE A 150 -8.65 1.45 13.29
N ASN A 151 -8.86 2.05 14.46
CA ASN A 151 -8.51 3.43 14.69
C ASN A 151 -7.00 3.53 14.98
N ILE A 152 -6.25 4.14 14.05
CA ILE A 152 -4.79 4.23 14.12
C ILE A 152 -4.34 4.98 15.37
N LEU A 153 -5.14 5.97 15.79
CA LEU A 153 -4.79 6.85 16.89
C LEU A 153 -5.03 6.18 18.24
N THR A 154 -6.23 5.67 18.46
CA THR A 154 -6.63 5.05 19.74
C THR A 154 -6.16 3.60 19.87
N ARG A 155 -5.73 3.00 18.75
CA ARG A 155 -5.32 1.60 18.62
C ARG A 155 -6.43 0.61 18.97
N LYS A 156 -7.67 0.95 18.63
CA LYS A 156 -8.85 0.12 18.91
C LYS A 156 -9.44 -0.44 17.63
N TRP A 157 -9.91 -1.69 17.72
CA TRP A 157 -10.69 -2.33 16.67
C TRP A 157 -12.19 -2.14 16.92
N THR A 158 -12.92 -1.89 15.84
CA THR A 158 -14.38 -1.87 15.80
C THR A 158 -14.82 -2.82 14.69
N LYS A 159 -15.67 -3.81 15.02
CA LYS A 159 -16.38 -4.60 14.00
C LYS A 159 -17.54 -3.76 13.48
N LEU A 160 -17.58 -3.50 12.18
CA LEU A 160 -18.63 -2.69 11.57
C LEU A 160 -19.83 -3.58 11.19
N ASN A 161 -21.03 -3.04 11.36
CA ASN A 161 -22.24 -3.64 10.81
C ASN A 161 -22.46 -3.10 9.41
N VAL A 162 -22.21 -3.93 8.39
CA VAL A 162 -22.22 -3.53 6.98
C VAL A 162 -23.04 -4.52 6.18
N ASP A 163 -23.98 -4.01 5.40
CA ASP A 163 -24.80 -4.82 4.49
C ASP A 163 -24.12 -4.99 3.12
N ASN A 164 -24.60 -5.96 2.34
CA ASN A 164 -24.17 -6.21 0.96
C ASN A 164 -22.66 -6.52 0.79
N ILE A 165 -22.02 -7.04 1.84
CA ILE A 165 -20.64 -7.52 1.77
C ILE A 165 -20.55 -8.61 0.68
N PRO A 166 -19.60 -8.54 -0.26
CA PRO A 166 -19.43 -9.58 -1.27
C PRO A 166 -19.18 -10.94 -0.62
N ALA A 167 -19.73 -12.02 -1.19
CA ALA A 167 -19.50 -13.36 -0.65
C ALA A 167 -18.10 -13.90 -0.99
N SER A 168 -17.57 -13.53 -2.15
CA SER A 168 -16.34 -14.07 -2.75
C SER A 168 -15.07 -13.34 -2.30
N LEU A 169 -14.84 -13.27 -0.98
CA LEU A 169 -13.74 -12.50 -0.41
C LEU A 169 -12.49 -13.31 -0.05
N ILE A 170 -12.26 -14.45 -0.69
CA ILE A 170 -10.95 -15.14 -0.65
C ILE A 170 -10.16 -14.79 -1.92
N CYS A 171 -8.92 -14.32 -1.77
CA CYS A 171 -8.01 -14.02 -2.89
C CYS A 171 -8.64 -13.11 -3.97
N PHE A 172 -9.48 -12.16 -3.56
CA PHE A 172 -10.13 -11.20 -4.45
C PHE A 172 -9.20 -10.05 -4.84
N SER A 173 -9.50 -9.42 -5.97
CA SER A 173 -8.83 -8.21 -6.44
C SER A 173 -9.44 -6.96 -5.81
N THR A 174 -8.62 -5.97 -5.48
CA THR A 174 -9.06 -4.63 -5.06
C THR A 174 -8.24 -3.54 -5.73
N CYS A 175 -8.89 -2.44 -6.09
CA CYS A 175 -8.21 -1.19 -6.38
C CYS A 175 -9.09 -0.01 -5.97
N TRP A 176 -8.51 1.17 -5.81
CA TRP A 176 -9.26 2.39 -5.49
C TRP A 176 -8.72 3.57 -6.25
N ASN A 177 -9.48 4.67 -6.23
CA ASN A 177 -9.09 5.88 -6.92
C ASN A 177 -7.79 6.46 -6.32
N PRO A 178 -6.73 6.65 -7.13
CA PRO A 178 -5.50 7.27 -6.65
C PRO A 178 -5.68 8.76 -6.31
N ASN A 179 -6.71 9.40 -6.86
CA ASN A 179 -7.10 10.78 -6.54
C ASN A 179 -8.45 10.77 -5.82
N PRO A 180 -8.50 10.44 -4.52
CA PRO A 180 -9.73 10.59 -3.77
C PRO A 180 -10.18 12.06 -3.86
N SER A 181 -11.45 12.30 -4.14
CA SER A 181 -12.08 13.56 -3.71
C SER A 181 -11.83 13.72 -2.22
N ASP A 182 -11.46 14.93 -1.75
CA ASP A 182 -10.88 15.27 -0.43
C ASP A 182 -11.57 14.71 0.84
N THR A 183 -12.66 13.94 0.72
CA THR A 183 -13.40 13.37 1.86
C THR A 183 -13.71 11.89 1.76
N ASN A 184 -13.82 11.29 0.57
CA ASN A 184 -14.29 9.91 0.39
C ASN A 184 -13.37 9.09 -0.50
N LEU A 185 -13.14 7.83 -0.14
CA LEU A 185 -12.39 6.87 -0.95
C LEU A 185 -13.38 5.94 -1.66
N VAL A 186 -13.29 5.90 -2.98
CA VAL A 186 -14.07 4.98 -3.82
C VAL A 186 -13.14 3.93 -4.41
N GLY A 187 -13.51 2.67 -4.26
CA GLY A 187 -12.79 1.57 -4.88
C GLY A 187 -13.70 0.44 -5.35
N TYR A 188 -13.05 -0.60 -5.87
CA TYR A 188 -13.68 -1.71 -6.55
C TYR A 188 -13.08 -3.03 -6.08
N ILE A 189 -13.92 -4.05 -6.03
CA ILE A 189 -13.59 -5.45 -5.74
C ILE A 189 -13.99 -6.29 -6.94
N TYR A 190 -13.11 -7.17 -7.40
CA TYR A 190 -13.41 -8.08 -8.48
C TYR A 190 -13.07 -9.53 -8.14
N GLY A 191 -13.99 -10.42 -8.48
CA GLY A 191 -13.82 -11.87 -8.41
C GLY A 191 -13.58 -12.40 -7.00
N GLY A 192 -12.60 -13.28 -6.87
CA GLY A 192 -12.30 -14.01 -5.62
C GLY A 192 -13.09 -15.31 -5.51
N ALA A 193 -12.90 -16.00 -4.39
CA ALA A 193 -13.49 -17.30 -4.12
C ALA A 193 -14.32 -17.30 -2.81
N TYR A 194 -15.22 -18.27 -2.70
CA TYR A 194 -16.01 -18.55 -1.50
C TYR A 194 -16.28 -20.05 -1.39
N ASP A 195 -16.65 -20.50 -0.19
CA ASP A 195 -16.94 -21.88 0.14
C ASP A 195 -18.38 -22.06 0.65
N SER A 196 -19.34 -22.11 -0.28
CA SER A 196 -20.72 -22.48 0.06
C SER A 196 -20.98 -23.98 -0.09
N GLU A 197 -20.44 -24.60 -1.15
CA GLU A 197 -20.58 -26.03 -1.51
C GLU A 197 -19.37 -26.45 -2.36
N GLY A 198 -18.18 -26.37 -1.77
CA GLY A 198 -16.91 -26.42 -2.50
C GLY A 198 -16.39 -25.02 -2.87
N ILE A 199 -15.14 -24.95 -3.34
CA ILE A 199 -14.51 -23.68 -3.72
C ILE A 199 -15.11 -23.22 -5.04
N GLN A 200 -15.87 -22.13 -4.99
CA GLN A 200 -16.44 -21.47 -6.18
C GLN A 200 -15.78 -20.12 -6.36
N MET A 201 -15.53 -19.75 -7.62
CA MET A 201 -14.99 -18.44 -7.98
C MET A 201 -16.08 -17.53 -8.52
N SER A 202 -15.86 -16.23 -8.36
CA SER A 202 -16.74 -15.16 -8.83
C SER A 202 -16.09 -14.38 -9.97
N ASN A 203 -16.90 -13.77 -10.83
CA ASN A 203 -16.51 -12.71 -11.76
C ASN A 203 -17.29 -11.41 -11.51
N GLU A 204 -17.88 -11.27 -10.33
CA GLU A 204 -18.68 -10.10 -9.98
C GLU A 204 -17.80 -8.90 -9.64
N LEU A 205 -18.29 -7.71 -10.01
CA LEU A 205 -17.69 -6.43 -9.66
C LEU A 205 -18.53 -5.78 -8.57
N TYR A 206 -17.88 -5.38 -7.49
CA TYR A 206 -18.47 -4.57 -6.44
C TYR A 206 -17.73 -3.24 -6.35
N LYS A 207 -18.45 -2.19 -5.99
CA LYS A 207 -17.93 -0.90 -5.59
C LYS A 207 -17.96 -0.85 -4.06
N PHE A 208 -16.92 -0.30 -3.46
CA PHE A 208 -16.93 0.09 -2.06
C PHE A 208 -16.69 1.59 -1.92
N LEU A 209 -17.35 2.20 -0.95
CA LEU A 209 -17.19 3.60 -0.57
C LEU A 209 -16.78 3.64 0.89
N ILE A 210 -15.62 4.23 1.19
CA ILE A 210 -15.27 4.67 2.53
C ILE A 210 -15.63 6.14 2.61
N ASP A 211 -16.66 6.43 3.39
CA ASP A 211 -17.09 7.81 3.61
C ASP A 211 -16.13 8.54 4.54
N SER A 212 -16.32 9.85 4.61
CA SER A 212 -15.48 10.67 5.45
C SER A 212 -15.54 10.20 6.91
N ASP A 213 -16.70 9.81 7.44
CA ASP A 213 -16.93 9.41 8.84
C ASP A 213 -16.30 8.05 9.20
N GLY A 214 -15.62 7.43 8.24
CA GLY A 214 -14.99 6.14 8.40
C GLY A 214 -15.99 5.00 8.31
N GLY A 215 -17.20 5.24 7.83
CA GLY A 215 -18.12 4.20 7.39
C GLY A 215 -17.63 3.56 6.09
N ILE A 216 -18.03 2.31 5.86
CA ILE A 216 -17.79 1.61 4.59
C ILE A 216 -19.08 0.96 4.11
N SER A 217 -19.36 1.06 2.82
CA SER A 217 -20.51 0.43 2.18
C SER A 217 -20.10 -0.28 0.89
N PHE A 218 -20.87 -1.29 0.50
CA PHE A 218 -20.66 -2.08 -0.71
C PHE A 218 -21.89 -2.04 -1.61
N GLU A 219 -21.66 -2.01 -2.91
CA GLU A 219 -22.69 -2.00 -3.94
C GLU A 219 -22.26 -2.93 -5.08
N LYS A 220 -23.14 -3.84 -5.50
CA LYS A 220 -22.88 -4.68 -6.69
C LYS A 220 -23.01 -3.82 -7.95
N VAL A 221 -21.98 -3.85 -8.80
CA VAL A 221 -21.96 -3.09 -10.06
C VAL A 221 -22.40 -4.00 -11.20
N HIS A 222 -23.44 -3.59 -11.92
CA HIS A 222 -23.87 -4.32 -13.12
C HIS A 222 -22.89 -4.07 -14.28
N VAL A 223 -22.32 -5.15 -14.81
CA VAL A 223 -21.34 -5.13 -15.89
C VAL A 223 -21.59 -6.27 -16.88
N GLU A 224 -21.37 -6.00 -18.16
CA GLU A 224 -21.50 -6.98 -19.25
C GLU A 224 -20.15 -7.54 -19.69
N ASN A 225 -20.18 -8.63 -20.48
CA ASN A 225 -19.00 -9.27 -21.08
C ASN A 225 -17.90 -9.60 -20.07
N LYS A 226 -18.30 -10.07 -18.89
CA LYS A 226 -17.40 -10.31 -17.74
C LYS A 226 -16.30 -11.30 -18.13
N PRO A 227 -15.06 -11.10 -17.63
CA PRO A 227 -14.03 -12.13 -17.63
C PRO A 227 -14.52 -13.42 -16.94
N SER A 228 -13.81 -14.53 -17.15
CA SER A 228 -14.11 -15.79 -16.46
C SER A 228 -14.05 -15.62 -14.93
N PRO A 229 -14.90 -16.34 -14.17
CA PRO A 229 -14.78 -16.40 -12.71
C PRO A 229 -13.37 -16.80 -12.29
N ARG A 230 -12.75 -15.97 -11.44
CA ARG A 230 -11.31 -16.10 -11.14
C ARG A 230 -10.94 -15.55 -9.77
N CYS A 231 -9.83 -16.02 -9.23
CA CYS A 231 -9.21 -15.47 -8.03
C CYS A 231 -7.71 -15.18 -8.26
N GLY A 232 -7.10 -14.41 -7.36
CA GLY A 232 -5.69 -14.05 -7.42
C GLY A 232 -5.30 -13.22 -8.63
N SER A 233 -6.27 -12.64 -9.35
CA SER A 233 -6.00 -11.61 -10.35
C SER A 233 -5.50 -10.34 -9.66
N ALA A 234 -4.87 -9.48 -10.45
CA ALA A 234 -4.49 -8.15 -10.02
C ALA A 234 -5.38 -7.10 -10.71
N MET A 235 -5.82 -6.09 -9.98
CA MET A 235 -6.66 -5.02 -10.51
C MET A 235 -6.05 -3.65 -10.19
N ILE A 236 -6.08 -2.74 -11.15
CA ILE A 236 -5.59 -1.37 -10.96
C ILE A 236 -6.42 -0.37 -11.76
N MET A 237 -6.61 0.83 -11.19
CA MET A 237 -7.33 1.91 -11.86
C MET A 237 -6.37 2.98 -12.33
N ASN A 238 -6.51 3.41 -13.58
CA ASN A 238 -5.76 4.57 -14.08
C ASN A 238 -6.45 5.89 -13.72
N LYS A 239 -5.72 7.01 -13.88
CA LYS A 239 -6.22 8.37 -13.64
C LYS A 239 -7.45 8.77 -14.47
N THR A 240 -7.73 8.04 -15.55
CA THR A 240 -8.88 8.33 -16.42
C THR A 240 -10.16 7.62 -15.97
N GLY A 241 -10.08 6.74 -14.97
CA GLY A 241 -11.21 5.95 -14.49
C GLY A 241 -11.37 4.60 -15.21
N LYS A 242 -10.32 4.10 -15.86
CA LYS A 242 -10.33 2.75 -16.44
C LYS A 242 -9.74 1.75 -15.47
N LEU A 243 -10.49 0.67 -15.21
CA LEU A 243 -10.03 -0.49 -14.46
C LEU A 243 -9.32 -1.45 -15.41
N TYR A 244 -8.14 -1.91 -15.02
CA TYR A 244 -7.42 -2.97 -15.69
C TYR A 244 -7.38 -4.17 -14.75
N LEU A 245 -7.75 -5.33 -15.28
CA LEU A 245 -7.69 -6.61 -14.59
C LEU A 245 -6.72 -7.50 -15.36
N ILE A 246 -5.74 -8.06 -14.67
CA ILE A 246 -4.66 -8.83 -15.28
C ILE A 246 -4.50 -10.18 -14.58
N GLY A 247 -4.46 -11.24 -15.39
CA GLY A 247 -4.16 -12.61 -14.96
C GLY A 247 -5.11 -13.17 -13.89
N GLY A 248 -4.55 -13.92 -12.95
CA GLY A 248 -5.27 -14.70 -11.96
C GLY A 248 -5.33 -16.18 -12.32
N ALA A 249 -6.18 -16.92 -11.62
CA ALA A 249 -6.47 -18.32 -11.91
C ALA A 249 -7.98 -18.52 -12.06
N ASP A 250 -8.39 -19.26 -13.08
CA ASP A 250 -9.75 -19.77 -13.26
C ASP A 250 -9.74 -21.31 -13.30
N GLU A 251 -10.88 -21.92 -13.60
CA GLU A 251 -11.03 -23.39 -13.65
C GLU A 251 -10.14 -24.06 -14.70
N LYS A 252 -9.65 -23.31 -15.70
CA LYS A 252 -8.78 -23.83 -16.78
C LYS A 252 -7.30 -23.64 -16.48
N GLY A 253 -6.95 -22.89 -15.44
CA GLY A 253 -5.59 -22.69 -14.98
C GLY A 253 -5.22 -21.22 -14.83
N TYR A 254 -3.92 -20.94 -14.97
CA TYR A 254 -3.35 -19.62 -14.72
C TYR A 254 -3.40 -18.74 -15.97
N LEU A 255 -3.81 -17.49 -15.77
CA LEU A 255 -4.13 -16.55 -16.85
C LEU A 255 -3.07 -15.46 -16.96
N CYS A 256 -2.89 -14.95 -18.18
CA CYS A 256 -2.11 -13.73 -18.48
C CYS A 256 -2.93 -12.71 -19.28
N ASP A 257 -4.25 -12.91 -19.36
CA ASP A 257 -5.15 -12.03 -20.10
C ASP A 257 -5.23 -10.64 -19.45
N VAL A 258 -5.56 -9.65 -20.27
CA VAL A 258 -5.73 -8.26 -19.84
C VAL A 258 -7.13 -7.82 -20.22
N TRP A 259 -7.90 -7.39 -19.23
CA TRP A 259 -9.24 -6.85 -19.41
C TRP A 259 -9.29 -5.41 -18.97
N VAL A 260 -10.08 -4.60 -19.68
CA VAL A 260 -10.31 -3.20 -19.35
C VAL A 260 -11.79 -2.90 -19.22
N LEU A 261 -12.15 -2.12 -18.20
CA LEU A 261 -13.48 -1.56 -18.01
C LEU A 261 -13.39 -0.05 -17.86
N ASP A 262 -14.12 0.69 -18.68
CA ASP A 262 -14.18 2.15 -18.59
C ASP A 262 -15.36 2.58 -17.71
N MET A 263 -15.05 3.07 -16.51
CA MET A 263 -16.07 3.45 -15.51
C MET A 263 -16.84 4.71 -15.87
N LYS A 264 -16.50 5.40 -16.96
CA LYS A 264 -17.23 6.58 -17.45
C LYS A 264 -18.30 6.25 -18.48
N MET A 265 -18.36 5.01 -18.95
CA MET A 265 -19.39 4.60 -19.90
C MET A 265 -20.75 4.45 -19.22
N GLY A 266 -21.82 4.91 -19.87
CA GLY A 266 -23.18 4.76 -19.36
C GLY A 266 -23.62 3.29 -19.22
N LYS A 267 -23.13 2.42 -20.10
CA LYS A 267 -23.27 0.95 -20.00
C LYS A 267 -21.89 0.33 -19.82
N LEU A 268 -21.67 -0.25 -18.65
CA LEU A 268 -20.38 -0.84 -18.28
C LEU A 268 -20.22 -2.23 -18.91
N SER A 269 -19.18 -2.39 -19.73
CA SER A 269 -18.89 -3.65 -20.41
C SER A 269 -17.38 -3.87 -20.46
N TRP A 270 -16.95 -5.04 -19.98
CA TRP A 270 -15.54 -5.42 -20.02
C TRP A 270 -15.10 -5.68 -21.47
N LYS A 271 -13.85 -5.33 -21.77
CA LYS A 271 -13.22 -5.61 -23.05
C LYS A 271 -11.88 -6.30 -22.83
N GLU A 272 -11.71 -7.47 -23.44
CA GLU A 272 -10.43 -8.15 -23.47
C GLU A 272 -9.48 -7.42 -24.43
N ILE A 273 -8.26 -7.13 -23.99
CA ILE A 273 -7.22 -6.55 -24.82
C ILE A 273 -6.39 -7.67 -25.43
N LYS A 274 -6.41 -7.80 -26.76
CA LYS A 274 -5.57 -8.74 -27.49
C LYS A 274 -4.16 -8.18 -27.64
N HIS A 275 -3.30 -8.51 -26.66
CA HIS A 275 -1.92 -8.00 -26.58
C HIS A 275 -0.89 -8.83 -27.39
N GLY A 276 -1.28 -10.00 -27.91
CA GLY A 276 -0.47 -10.80 -28.83
C GLY A 276 0.82 -11.42 -28.25
N CYS A 277 0.96 -11.43 -26.92
CA CYS A 277 2.14 -11.96 -26.23
C CYS A 277 1.76 -13.23 -25.45
N LEU A 278 2.56 -14.29 -25.57
CA LEU A 278 2.39 -15.54 -24.81
C LEU A 278 3.21 -15.47 -23.52
N LEU A 279 2.82 -14.58 -22.60
CA LEU A 279 3.37 -14.60 -21.25
C LEU A 279 2.85 -15.82 -20.50
N LYS A 280 3.67 -16.34 -19.59
CA LYS A 280 3.21 -17.38 -18.67
C LYS A 280 2.16 -16.79 -17.73
N GLY A 281 0.99 -17.43 -17.68
CA GLY A 281 -0.08 -17.07 -16.77
C GLY A 281 0.35 -17.14 -15.31
N ARG A 282 -0.17 -16.24 -14.47
CA ARG A 282 0.16 -16.20 -13.05
C ARG A 282 -0.98 -15.63 -12.21
N TYR A 283 -1.02 -16.05 -10.95
CA TYR A 283 -1.93 -15.52 -9.93
C TYR A 283 -1.14 -15.00 -8.72
N MET A 284 -1.84 -14.26 -7.86
CA MET A 284 -1.29 -13.65 -6.63
C MET A 284 -0.03 -12.82 -6.90
N HIS A 285 0.00 -12.19 -8.07
CA HIS A 285 0.95 -11.13 -8.39
C HIS A 285 0.36 -9.79 -7.98
N GLU A 286 1.24 -8.83 -7.70
CA GLU A 286 0.85 -7.46 -7.41
C GLU A 286 1.06 -6.58 -8.65
N VAL A 287 0.36 -5.46 -8.73
CA VAL A 287 0.49 -4.52 -9.85
C VAL A 287 0.80 -3.11 -9.37
N MET A 288 1.66 -2.42 -10.12
CA MET A 288 1.98 -1.01 -9.91
C MET A 288 1.80 -0.25 -11.22
N LEU A 289 1.06 0.85 -11.17
CA LEU A 289 0.87 1.74 -12.32
C LEU A 289 1.80 2.94 -12.20
N ILE A 290 2.79 3.03 -13.08
CA ILE A 290 3.64 4.21 -13.23
C ILE A 290 3.35 4.82 -14.60
N TYR A 291 2.82 6.05 -14.61
CA TYR A 291 2.34 6.73 -15.81
C TYR A 291 1.28 5.93 -16.57
N ASP A 292 1.65 5.34 -17.71
CA ASP A 292 0.79 4.51 -18.58
C ASP A 292 1.33 3.07 -18.68
N LYS A 293 2.13 2.64 -17.70
CA LYS A 293 2.77 1.31 -17.65
C LYS A 293 2.37 0.58 -16.37
N ILE A 294 1.78 -0.60 -16.52
CA ILE A 294 1.40 -1.48 -15.40
C ILE A 294 2.47 -2.55 -15.24
N PHE A 295 3.20 -2.51 -14.14
CA PHE A 295 4.24 -3.47 -13.77
C PHE A 295 3.60 -4.65 -13.05
N LEU A 296 3.88 -5.88 -13.51
CA LEU A 296 3.44 -7.11 -12.86
C LEU A 296 4.55 -7.62 -11.95
N ILE A 297 4.36 -7.49 -10.64
CA ILE A 297 5.36 -7.81 -9.63
C ILE A 297 5.06 -9.18 -9.03
N ALA A 298 6.03 -10.08 -9.14
CA ALA A 298 5.99 -11.42 -8.52
C ALA A 298 4.79 -12.27 -8.99
N GLY A 299 4.30 -13.16 -8.11
CA GLY A 299 3.27 -14.16 -8.40
C GLY A 299 3.83 -15.38 -9.13
N GLY A 300 2.96 -16.34 -9.41
CA GLY A 300 3.40 -17.63 -9.95
C GLY A 300 2.25 -18.54 -10.34
N ASP A 301 2.53 -19.83 -10.42
CA ASP A 301 1.58 -20.90 -10.77
C ASP A 301 1.66 -22.11 -9.81
N GLY A 302 2.21 -21.90 -8.61
CA GLY A 302 2.55 -22.97 -7.67
C GLY A 302 3.97 -23.53 -7.88
N ASP A 303 4.35 -23.90 -9.10
CA ASP A 303 5.67 -24.51 -9.38
C ASP A 303 6.74 -23.51 -9.81
N TRP A 304 6.29 -22.43 -10.45
CA TRP A 304 7.09 -21.36 -10.98
C TRP A 304 6.72 -20.05 -10.29
N SER A 305 7.74 -19.27 -9.96
CA SER A 305 7.58 -17.91 -9.45
C SER A 305 8.21 -16.95 -10.44
N ALA A 306 7.53 -15.82 -10.68
CA ALA A 306 8.00 -14.82 -11.61
C ALA A 306 9.34 -14.23 -11.16
N PRO A 307 10.31 -14.09 -12.09
CA PRO A 307 11.56 -13.42 -11.80
C PRO A 307 11.34 -11.97 -11.35
N LEU A 308 12.29 -11.44 -10.58
CA LEU A 308 12.31 -10.04 -10.13
C LEU A 308 13.51 -9.26 -10.69
N ASP A 309 14.48 -9.94 -11.29
CA ASP A 309 15.54 -9.35 -12.13
C ASP A 309 15.00 -8.85 -13.49
N LYS A 310 13.82 -9.35 -13.89
CA LYS A 310 13.08 -8.88 -15.06
C LYS A 310 11.59 -8.78 -14.73
N ILE A 311 10.98 -7.64 -15.02
CA ILE A 311 9.58 -7.38 -14.73
C ILE A 311 8.82 -7.25 -16.05
N ASP A 312 7.72 -8.01 -16.16
CA ASP A 312 6.78 -7.86 -17.27
C ASP A 312 5.91 -6.63 -17.03
N VAL A 313 5.78 -5.80 -18.07
CA VAL A 313 5.10 -4.51 -17.99
C VAL A 313 4.11 -4.40 -19.13
N PHE A 314 2.84 -4.20 -18.79
CA PHE A 314 1.81 -3.88 -19.76
C PHE A 314 1.81 -2.38 -20.07
N ASP A 315 2.15 -2.00 -21.30
CA ASP A 315 2.06 -0.63 -21.77
C ASP A 315 0.64 -0.34 -22.27
N ILE A 316 -0.07 0.55 -21.56
CA ILE A 316 -1.46 0.89 -21.83
C ILE A 316 -1.62 1.54 -23.21
N LYS A 317 -0.62 2.31 -23.68
CA LYS A 317 -0.71 3.03 -24.96
C LYS A 317 -0.58 2.08 -26.13
N THR A 318 0.42 1.21 -26.06
CA THR A 318 0.67 0.25 -27.16
C THR A 318 -0.15 -1.02 -27.03
N GLN A 319 -0.82 -1.23 -25.89
CA GLN A 319 -1.58 -2.44 -25.56
C GLN A 319 -0.75 -3.72 -25.69
N LYS A 320 0.53 -3.65 -25.31
CA LYS A 320 1.49 -4.74 -25.44
C LYS A 320 2.28 -4.90 -24.16
N PHE A 321 2.70 -6.13 -23.91
CA PHE A 321 3.70 -6.41 -22.89
C PHE A 321 5.10 -6.09 -23.41
N ILE A 322 5.91 -5.50 -22.53
CA ILE A 322 7.35 -5.36 -22.66
C ILE A 322 8.00 -5.94 -21.41
N GLN A 323 9.26 -6.32 -21.49
CA GLN A 323 10.03 -6.78 -20.34
C GLN A 323 11.11 -5.74 -20.00
N ILE A 324 11.20 -5.39 -18.73
CA ILE A 324 12.18 -4.43 -18.22
C ILE A 324 13.14 -5.17 -17.29
N ASN A 325 14.45 -5.08 -17.57
CA ASN A 325 15.48 -5.57 -16.67
C ASN A 325 15.60 -4.62 -15.47
N THR A 326 15.68 -5.19 -14.27
CA THR A 326 15.93 -4.44 -13.04
C THR A 326 17.41 -4.49 -12.66
N LEU A 327 17.84 -3.48 -11.90
CA LEU A 327 19.15 -3.45 -11.29
C LEU A 327 19.07 -4.07 -9.89
N SER A 328 20.09 -4.82 -9.51
CA SER A 328 20.16 -5.46 -8.20
C SER A 328 20.52 -4.48 -7.08
N ASP A 329 20.27 -4.91 -5.85
CA ASP A 329 20.92 -4.36 -4.68
C ASP A 329 22.43 -4.67 -4.73
N GLU A 330 23.26 -3.74 -4.27
CA GLU A 330 24.72 -3.85 -4.34
C GLU A 330 25.27 -4.99 -3.47
N ASN A 331 24.63 -5.23 -2.31
CA ASN A 331 25.12 -6.18 -1.32
C ASN A 331 24.31 -7.48 -1.31
N HIS A 332 23.05 -7.43 -1.73
CA HIS A 332 22.11 -8.54 -1.57
C HIS A 332 21.62 -9.13 -2.90
N GLY A 333 22.01 -8.56 -4.04
CA GLY A 333 21.53 -9.03 -5.33
C GLY A 333 20.04 -8.72 -5.53
N TYR A 334 19.30 -9.68 -6.08
CA TYR A 334 17.86 -9.55 -6.34
C TYR A 334 17.02 -10.16 -5.21
N PRO A 335 15.80 -9.67 -4.97
CA PRO A 335 14.84 -10.41 -4.17
C PRO A 335 14.56 -11.76 -4.82
N HIS A 336 14.54 -12.82 -4.01
CA HIS A 336 14.20 -14.15 -4.52
C HIS A 336 12.79 -14.17 -5.16
N PRO A 337 12.59 -14.80 -6.33
CA PRO A 337 11.27 -15.04 -6.90
C PRO A 337 10.33 -15.68 -5.89
N ARG A 338 9.11 -15.14 -5.74
CA ARG A 338 8.18 -15.55 -4.68
C ARG A 338 6.73 -15.28 -5.07
N GLN A 339 5.81 -15.90 -4.35
CA GLN A 339 4.36 -15.81 -4.51
C GLN A 339 3.73 -15.32 -3.20
N PHE A 340 2.45 -14.91 -3.27
CA PHE A 340 1.63 -14.57 -2.10
C PHE A 340 2.24 -13.46 -1.20
N LEU A 341 3.11 -12.64 -1.78
CA LEU A 341 3.62 -11.44 -1.13
C LEU A 341 2.52 -10.37 -1.06
N SER A 342 2.79 -9.31 -0.32
CA SER A 342 2.01 -8.08 -0.41
C SER A 342 2.90 -6.95 -0.92
N ALA A 343 2.33 -6.02 -1.70
CA ALA A 343 3.03 -4.83 -2.14
C ALA A 343 2.28 -3.56 -1.74
N VAL A 344 3.04 -2.53 -1.38
CA VAL A 344 2.52 -1.16 -1.20
C VAL A 344 3.28 -0.19 -2.08
N ILE A 345 2.61 0.86 -2.53
CA ILE A 345 3.17 1.85 -3.46
C ILE A 345 3.21 3.20 -2.75
N ASP A 346 4.36 3.87 -2.80
CA ASP A 346 4.54 5.26 -2.35
C ASP A 346 5.15 6.08 -3.50
N GLY A 347 4.33 6.94 -4.12
CA GLY A 347 4.72 7.66 -5.33
C GLY A 347 5.06 6.71 -6.48
N THR A 348 6.33 6.68 -6.88
CA THR A 348 6.86 5.80 -7.95
C THR A 348 7.63 4.60 -7.41
N ASP A 349 7.71 4.45 -6.09
CA ASP A 349 8.41 3.35 -5.44
C ASP A 349 7.42 2.25 -5.06
N ALA A 350 7.81 0.99 -5.28
CA ALA A 350 7.09 -0.18 -4.78
C ALA A 350 7.87 -0.86 -3.66
N TYR A 351 7.16 -1.30 -2.63
CA TYR A 351 7.71 -2.09 -1.54
C TYR A 351 7.05 -3.46 -1.56
N ILE A 352 7.82 -4.52 -1.80
CA ILE A 352 7.35 -5.89 -1.64
C ILE A 352 7.71 -6.41 -0.24
N ILE A 353 6.77 -7.12 0.36
CA ILE A 353 6.83 -7.51 1.76
C ILE A 353 6.50 -9.00 1.88
N GLY A 354 7.40 -9.74 2.53
CA GLY A 354 7.23 -11.16 2.81
C GLY A 354 7.04 -12.03 1.56
N GLY A 355 6.11 -12.97 1.64
CA GLY A 355 5.79 -13.94 0.58
C GLY A 355 6.41 -15.32 0.82
N LEU A 356 6.25 -16.21 -0.16
CA LEU A 356 6.67 -17.61 -0.09
C LEU A 356 7.35 -18.02 -1.40
N ALA A 357 8.41 -18.82 -1.32
CA ALA A 357 9.01 -19.48 -2.46
C ALA A 357 9.15 -20.98 -2.22
N TYR A 358 8.94 -21.75 -3.29
CA TYR A 358 9.27 -23.16 -3.35
C TYR A 358 10.73 -23.28 -3.84
N ILE A 359 11.61 -23.80 -2.99
CA ILE A 359 13.04 -23.97 -3.23
C ILE A 359 13.27 -25.42 -3.63
N LYS A 360 13.64 -25.68 -4.89
CA LYS A 360 13.99 -27.04 -5.32
C LYS A 360 15.20 -27.56 -4.53
N SER A 361 15.08 -28.74 -3.92
CA SER A 361 16.25 -29.51 -3.49
C SER A 361 17.07 -29.96 -4.72
N GLU A 362 18.40 -30.05 -4.57
CA GLU A 362 19.34 -30.40 -5.66
C GLU A 362 19.14 -31.82 -6.25
N GLN A 363 18.25 -32.63 -5.67
CA GLN A 363 18.02 -34.02 -6.02
C GLN A 363 16.55 -34.28 -6.36
N GLY A 364 16.05 -33.74 -7.48
CA GLY A 364 14.77 -34.17 -8.05
C GLY A 364 13.99 -33.06 -8.77
N PRO A 365 12.91 -33.41 -9.49
CA PRO A 365 11.96 -32.43 -9.99
C PRO A 365 11.35 -31.65 -8.82
N ALA A 366 10.91 -30.40 -9.06
CA ALA A 366 10.18 -29.62 -8.06
C ALA A 366 9.06 -30.48 -7.49
N SER A 367 9.22 -30.89 -6.23
CA SER A 367 8.13 -31.49 -5.48
C SER A 367 7.51 -30.38 -4.65
N SER A 368 6.18 -30.37 -4.55
CA SER A 368 5.42 -29.54 -3.60
C SER A 368 5.66 -29.94 -2.14
N ASN A 369 6.82 -30.55 -1.85
CA ASN A 369 7.18 -30.99 -0.52
C ASN A 369 7.47 -29.78 0.36
N MET A 370 6.79 -29.78 1.48
CA MET A 370 6.91 -28.81 2.55
C MET A 370 8.32 -28.47 3.05
N ALA A 371 9.25 -29.44 2.97
CA ALA A 371 10.64 -29.26 3.40
C ALA A 371 11.40 -28.24 2.54
N ASP A 372 10.90 -28.00 1.34
CA ASP A 372 11.51 -27.21 0.27
C ASP A 372 10.79 -25.87 0.10
N THR A 373 10.28 -25.29 1.20
CA THR A 373 9.52 -24.01 1.18
C THR A 373 10.16 -22.98 2.08
N LYS A 374 10.33 -21.75 1.58
CA LYS A 374 10.82 -20.61 2.34
C LYS A 374 9.77 -19.52 2.43
N ILE A 375 9.44 -19.14 3.66
CA ILE A 375 8.61 -17.98 3.98
C ILE A 375 9.53 -16.81 4.28
N PHE A 376 9.19 -15.66 3.74
CA PHE A 376 10.01 -14.47 3.81
C PHE A 376 9.46 -13.46 4.83
N SER A 377 10.38 -12.77 5.51
CA SER A 377 10.11 -11.59 6.34
C SER A 377 10.80 -10.33 5.81
N ASP A 378 11.64 -10.46 4.78
CA ASP A 378 12.38 -9.35 4.19
C ASP A 378 11.44 -8.38 3.44
N ILE A 379 11.93 -7.15 3.32
CA ILE A 379 11.24 -6.07 2.64
C ILE A 379 12.20 -5.52 1.59
N TRP A 380 11.70 -5.36 0.36
CA TRP A 380 12.49 -4.84 -0.74
C TRP A 380 11.78 -3.66 -1.37
N LYS A 381 12.57 -2.65 -1.74
CA LYS A 381 12.13 -1.45 -2.42
C LYS A 381 12.56 -1.47 -3.89
N LEU A 382 11.62 -1.35 -4.81
CA LEU A 382 11.89 -1.06 -6.22
C LEU A 382 11.78 0.44 -6.42
N SER A 383 12.89 1.09 -6.80
CA SER A 383 12.94 2.52 -7.07
C SER A 383 13.25 2.82 -8.52
N GLN A 384 12.57 3.84 -9.04
CA GLN A 384 12.95 4.46 -10.31
C GLN A 384 14.23 5.28 -10.11
N ILE A 385 15.26 5.00 -10.91
CA ILE A 385 16.51 5.77 -10.95
C ILE A 385 16.79 6.25 -12.37
N ILE A 386 17.57 7.32 -12.50
CA ILE A 386 17.97 7.87 -13.79
C ILE A 386 19.49 7.78 -13.90
N ILE A 387 19.98 7.10 -14.94
CA ILE A 387 21.41 7.00 -15.27
C ILE A 387 21.56 7.50 -16.70
N ASP A 388 22.38 8.53 -16.91
CA ASP A 388 22.64 9.14 -18.21
C ASP A 388 21.39 9.54 -19.02
N GLY A 389 20.32 9.93 -18.32
CA GLY A 389 19.05 10.34 -18.92
C GLY A 389 18.07 9.19 -19.19
N GLU A 390 18.48 7.94 -18.97
CA GLU A 390 17.62 6.76 -19.11
C GLU A 390 17.05 6.31 -17.76
N ILE A 391 15.83 5.76 -17.80
CA ILE A 391 15.10 5.31 -16.62
C ILE A 391 15.41 3.82 -16.37
N PHE A 392 15.87 3.52 -15.16
CA PHE A 392 16.07 2.17 -14.67
C PHE A 392 15.23 1.94 -13.40
N TYR A 393 15.02 0.67 -13.07
CA TYR A 393 14.36 0.27 -11.84
C TYR A 393 15.32 -0.57 -11.01
N LYS A 394 15.69 -0.09 -9.82
CA LYS A 394 16.67 -0.72 -8.93
C LYS A 394 16.01 -1.27 -7.68
N TRP A 395 16.29 -2.53 -7.37
CA TRP A 395 15.97 -3.14 -6.10
C TRP A 395 16.96 -2.70 -5.02
N ASN A 396 16.43 -2.38 -3.84
CA ASN A 396 17.21 -2.16 -2.64
C ASN A 396 16.57 -2.96 -1.51
N LYS A 397 17.36 -3.78 -0.81
CA LYS A 397 16.87 -4.48 0.36
C LYS A 397 16.76 -3.49 1.50
N MET A 398 15.59 -3.39 2.12
CA MET A 398 15.45 -2.55 3.31
C MET A 398 16.32 -3.13 4.43
N SER A 399 16.90 -2.25 5.25
CA SER A 399 17.64 -2.66 6.47
C SER A 399 16.77 -3.37 7.50
N THR A 400 15.46 -3.38 7.25
CA THR A 400 14.45 -3.83 8.18
C THR A 400 13.61 -4.95 7.62
N SER A 401 13.06 -5.78 8.51
CA SER A 401 12.28 -6.96 8.19
C SER A 401 11.10 -7.10 9.13
N LEU A 402 10.04 -7.73 8.65
CA LEU A 402 8.92 -8.13 9.49
C LEU A 402 9.40 -8.96 10.67
N LYS A 403 8.74 -8.79 11.82
CA LYS A 403 9.05 -9.59 13.03
C LYS A 403 8.60 -11.04 12.87
N MET A 404 7.66 -11.29 11.97
CA MET A 404 7.17 -12.60 11.59
C MET A 404 7.25 -12.74 10.07
N ALA A 405 7.83 -13.84 9.59
CA ALA A 405 7.78 -14.20 8.17
C ALA A 405 6.37 -14.67 7.83
N LEU A 406 5.80 -14.16 6.73
CA LEU A 406 4.40 -14.41 6.40
C LEU A 406 4.09 -14.18 4.92
N PHE A 407 3.01 -14.82 4.48
CA PHE A 407 2.47 -14.76 3.12
C PHE A 407 0.94 -14.79 3.17
N PHE A 408 0.24 -14.43 2.09
CA PHE A 408 -1.21 -14.17 2.10
C PHE A 408 -1.67 -13.14 3.15
N HIS A 409 -0.78 -12.25 3.55
CA HIS A 409 -1.10 -11.14 4.45
C HIS A 409 -1.58 -9.93 3.65
N ALA A 410 -2.29 -9.04 4.32
CA ALA A 410 -2.64 -7.75 3.75
C ALA A 410 -1.65 -6.70 4.23
N SER A 411 -1.23 -5.82 3.32
CA SER A 411 -0.48 -4.62 3.65
C SER A 411 -1.18 -3.38 3.14
N ALA A 412 -1.08 -2.29 3.88
CA ALA A 412 -1.59 -0.99 3.48
C ALA A 412 -0.66 0.11 4.01
N ILE A 413 -0.55 1.20 3.27
CA ILE A 413 0.29 2.33 3.61
C ILE A 413 -0.58 3.56 3.86
N THR A 414 -0.33 4.25 4.97
CA THR A 414 -1.00 5.53 5.26
C THR A 414 -0.40 6.66 4.41
N PRO A 415 -1.12 7.78 4.20
CA PRO A 415 -0.59 8.93 3.48
C PRO A 415 0.73 9.48 4.03
N GLU A 416 1.03 9.22 5.31
CA GLU A 416 2.26 9.66 5.97
C GLU A 416 3.42 8.67 5.86
N GLY A 417 3.21 7.53 5.20
CA GLY A 417 4.26 6.53 4.96
C GLY A 417 4.43 5.50 6.06
N CYS A 418 3.41 5.27 6.89
CA CYS A 418 3.40 4.13 7.81
C CYS A 418 2.77 2.92 7.11
N VAL A 419 3.53 1.84 6.98
CA VAL A 419 3.06 0.57 6.44
C VAL A 419 2.53 -0.30 7.57
N TYR A 420 1.33 -0.82 7.40
CA TYR A 420 0.71 -1.80 8.28
C TYR A 420 0.63 -3.13 7.55
N ASN A 421 0.81 -4.23 8.29
CA ASN A 421 0.70 -5.60 7.81
C ASN A 421 -0.20 -6.37 8.77
N PHE A 422 -1.18 -7.09 8.24
CA PHE A 422 -2.12 -7.84 9.04
C PHE A 422 -2.37 -9.24 8.48
N GLY A 423 -2.44 -10.20 9.39
CA GLY A 423 -2.84 -11.57 9.10
C GLY A 423 -1.80 -12.35 8.29
N GLY A 424 -2.29 -13.24 7.43
CA GLY A 424 -1.47 -14.14 6.63
C GLY A 424 -1.08 -15.42 7.37
N CYS A 425 -0.41 -16.33 6.67
CA CYS A 425 0.05 -17.61 7.18
C CYS A 425 1.52 -17.51 7.60
N ILE A 426 1.85 -18.14 8.73
CA ILE A 426 3.21 -18.15 9.30
C ILE A 426 3.95 -19.47 9.07
N ASP A 427 3.26 -20.44 8.50
CA ASP A 427 3.76 -21.79 8.26
C ASP A 427 3.43 -22.25 6.83
N ALA A 428 4.25 -23.15 6.31
CA ALA A 428 4.10 -23.64 4.95
C ALA A 428 2.92 -24.61 4.78
N LYS A 429 2.24 -25.05 5.87
CA LYS A 429 1.04 -25.92 5.81
C LYS A 429 -0.23 -25.12 5.60
N PHE A 430 -0.16 -23.79 5.60
CA PHE A 430 -1.33 -22.92 5.56
C PHE A 430 -2.26 -23.12 6.77
N MET A 431 -1.77 -23.70 7.88
CA MET A 431 -2.58 -24.11 9.03
C MET A 431 -2.64 -23.06 10.14
N TYR A 432 -1.64 -22.19 10.21
CA TYR A 432 -1.49 -21.18 11.24
C TYR A 432 -1.62 -19.77 10.63
N PRO A 433 -2.86 -19.31 10.38
CA PRO A 433 -3.12 -17.91 10.11
C PRO A 433 -2.78 -17.05 11.34
N SER A 434 -2.46 -15.79 11.09
CA SER A 434 -2.20 -14.76 12.11
C SER A 434 -3.37 -13.77 12.19
N ASN A 435 -3.48 -13.06 13.31
CA ASN A 435 -4.27 -11.83 13.46
C ASN A 435 -3.43 -10.69 14.06
N LYS A 436 -2.10 -10.82 13.97
CA LYS A 436 -1.19 -9.79 14.46
C LYS A 436 -1.16 -8.64 13.45
N LEU A 437 -1.24 -7.42 13.98
CA LEU A 437 -0.94 -6.21 13.24
C LEU A 437 0.50 -5.80 13.56
N GLN A 438 1.31 -5.59 12.54
CA GLN A 438 2.65 -5.05 12.69
C GLN A 438 2.84 -3.87 11.75
N ARG A 439 3.57 -2.85 12.20
CA ARG A 439 3.77 -1.62 11.43
C ARG A 439 5.24 -1.24 11.35
N PHE A 440 5.60 -0.53 10.30
CA PHE A 440 6.90 0.11 10.15
C PHE A 440 6.77 1.37 9.31
N TRP A 441 7.69 2.31 9.51
CA TRP A 441 7.73 3.56 8.77
C TRP A 441 8.70 3.45 7.60
N ILE A 442 8.25 3.80 6.39
CA ILE A 442 9.15 3.96 5.23
C ILE A 442 9.71 5.39 5.14
N ASN A 443 9.00 6.36 5.74
CA ASN A 443 9.40 7.75 5.85
C ASN A 443 9.33 8.18 7.32
N PRO A 444 10.19 9.11 7.77
CA PRO A 444 10.10 9.65 9.13
C PRO A 444 8.68 10.19 9.42
N PRO A 445 8.06 9.81 10.54
CA PRO A 445 6.76 10.34 10.90
C PRO A 445 6.83 11.85 11.11
N THR A 446 5.71 12.53 10.86
CA THR A 446 5.65 13.98 11.06
C THR A 446 5.71 14.32 12.54
N LEU A 447 6.25 15.52 12.87
CA LEU A 447 6.25 16.01 14.26
C LEU A 447 4.83 16.04 14.86
N LYS A 448 3.80 16.29 14.03
CA LYS A 448 2.39 16.21 14.42
C LYS A 448 2.05 14.81 14.94
N GLN A 449 2.41 13.75 14.22
CA GLN A 449 2.13 12.37 14.61
C GLN A 449 2.91 11.96 15.87
N ILE A 450 4.21 12.28 15.91
CA ILE A 450 5.06 12.01 17.07
C ILE A 450 4.47 12.69 18.32
N SER A 451 4.14 13.98 18.22
CA SER A 451 3.57 14.76 19.32
C SER A 451 2.23 14.18 19.79
N MET A 452 1.41 13.74 18.84
CA MET A 452 0.09 13.17 19.13
C MET A 452 0.20 11.81 19.82
N PHE A 453 1.04 10.89 19.32
CA PHE A 453 1.31 9.62 20.00
C PHE A 453 1.90 9.85 21.40
N LYS A 454 2.80 10.82 21.53
CA LYS A 454 3.39 11.16 22.82
C LYS A 454 2.36 11.71 23.80
N ALA A 455 1.48 12.61 23.35
CA ALA A 455 0.42 13.19 24.16
C ALA A 455 -0.54 12.12 24.69
N LEU A 456 -0.94 11.16 23.85
CA LEU A 456 -1.81 10.06 24.24
C LEU A 456 -1.11 9.07 25.17
N SER A 457 0.17 8.76 24.91
CA SER A 457 0.94 7.89 25.81
C SER A 457 1.08 8.46 27.22
N ASN A 458 1.16 9.80 27.34
CA ASN A 458 1.27 10.49 28.61
C ASN A 458 -0.10 10.73 29.28
N ASN A 459 -1.20 10.68 28.53
CA ASN A 459 -2.56 10.93 29.04
C ASN A 459 -3.56 9.89 28.49
N PRO A 460 -3.54 8.65 29.02
CA PRO A 460 -4.39 7.57 28.52
C PRO A 460 -5.90 7.87 28.60
N SER A 461 -6.34 8.70 29.55
CA SER A 461 -7.75 9.13 29.66
C SER A 461 -8.26 9.91 28.44
N LEU A 462 -7.37 10.58 27.69
CA LEU A 462 -7.74 11.23 26.43
C LEU A 462 -8.17 10.20 25.37
N ILE A 463 -7.66 8.96 25.43
CA ILE A 463 -8.07 7.88 24.51
C ILE A 463 -9.56 7.55 24.72
N GLU A 464 -10.03 7.56 25.97
CA GLU A 464 -11.44 7.31 26.29
C GLU A 464 -12.34 8.47 25.85
N GLN A 465 -11.85 9.71 25.90
CA GLN A 465 -12.58 10.90 25.42
C GLN A 465 -12.60 11.00 23.90
N ILE A 466 -11.51 10.61 23.23
CA ILE A 466 -11.40 10.57 21.78
C ILE A 466 -12.31 9.48 21.19
N GLN A 467 -12.60 8.41 21.93
CA GLN A 467 -13.45 7.30 21.49
C GLN A 467 -13.04 6.78 20.11
N ASP A 468 -13.91 6.92 19.10
CA ASP A 468 -13.67 6.52 17.71
C ASP A 468 -13.64 7.75 16.76
N LEU A 469 -13.29 8.92 17.31
CA LEU A 469 -13.16 10.17 16.56
C LEU A 469 -11.92 10.14 15.65
N ARG A 470 -11.98 10.91 14.56
CA ARG A 470 -10.88 11.11 13.62
C ARG A 470 -9.77 11.98 14.21
N GLN A 471 -8.55 11.86 13.71
CA GLN A 471 -7.39 12.63 14.19
C GLN A 471 -7.62 14.14 14.18
N SER A 472 -8.34 14.69 13.18
CA SER A 472 -8.62 16.13 13.12
C SER A 472 -9.50 16.62 14.28
N LEU A 473 -10.48 15.81 14.69
CA LEU A 473 -11.36 16.05 15.84
C LEU A 473 -10.62 15.77 17.15
N SER A 474 -9.84 14.69 17.22
CA SER A 474 -8.98 14.38 18.35
C SER A 474 -7.99 15.51 18.63
N MET A 475 -7.45 16.15 17.60
CA MET A 475 -6.54 17.29 17.76
C MET A 475 -7.22 18.52 18.34
N LYS A 476 -8.52 18.74 18.11
CA LYS A 476 -9.28 19.82 18.78
C LYS A 476 -9.43 19.52 20.27
N LEU A 477 -9.85 18.30 20.59
CA LEU A 477 -9.94 17.79 21.97
C LEU A 477 -8.60 17.87 22.73
N ILE A 478 -7.50 17.40 22.13
CA ILE A 478 -6.16 17.46 22.73
C ILE A 478 -5.70 18.91 22.95
N ARG A 479 -6.15 19.85 22.11
CA ARG A 479 -5.86 21.28 22.25
C ARG A 479 -6.79 22.00 23.24
N GLY A 480 -7.78 21.32 23.81
CA GLY A 480 -8.76 21.91 24.74
C GLY A 480 -9.80 22.80 24.06
N HIS A 481 -10.13 22.52 22.79
CA HIS A 481 -11.16 23.22 22.01
C HIS A 481 -12.42 22.41 21.81
#